data_AF-A0A4S2AYU3-F1
#
_entry.id   AF-A0A4S2AYU3-F1
#
_cell.length_a   1.000
_cell.length_b   1.000
_cell.length_c   1.000
_cell.angle_alpha   90.00
_cell.angle_beta   90.00
_cell.angle_gamma   90.00
#
_symmetry.space_group_name_H-M   'P 1'
#
loop_
_entity.id
_entity.type
_entity.pdbx_description
1 polymer ?
#
loop_
_entity_poly.entity_id
_entity_poly.type
_entity_poly.pdbx_seq_one_letter_code
_entity_poly.pdbx_strand_id
1 'polypeptide(L)'
;MSKNQQYAEQYADFAMEQMRKYGIPASVTLAQGILESSNGQSRLALNENNHFGIKATPRWIAEGGKYGLYTDDKPNEKFCSYDSVGDSYEHHSKFLVENKRYDKCFALASDDYKGWTEGLAKAGYASGSNYAKSLQKIIEVNGLQKYDRMVMAEMKTQGLEIGQEMNADANKEAYSFPVERAEFMFVTSPFGMRTDPMDAGKQQMHKGIDIRCKGYAVLATENNGKVVAVNHNANTAGGKSITIEYPRSDGSKVQNTYMHLSSVDVKVGDTVQAGQKVGVSGNTGTRTTGEHLHFGVTLVSADGQKRDMDPAVYLAEIAEKGNIKLQALHNGNDLLAKYKTEAVATPQESKAQSPEDWMKKLLSSEDSGVGLSGTNDPIMDMVVKAFSSLMMLAVVIDSKDEEEQISAVSKMADERKVDLTPLLPHMKTCALVVGENNKAVLQADNGSIQFSRELSANELSRLSATLNSPGLSEESKRMRVAGMVNALVLSQQASQNFEQGMSEQQSREEQIKR
;
A
#
# COMPACT_ATOMS: atom_id res chain seq x y z
N MET A 1 4.26 -35.19 13.23
CA MET A 1 3.97 -34.57 11.93
C MET A 1 4.93 -35.16 10.90
N SER A 2 4.46 -35.66 9.76
CA SER A 2 5.32 -36.25 8.72
C SER A 2 6.13 -35.15 8.00
N LYS A 3 7.23 -35.51 7.32
CA LYS A 3 7.98 -34.54 6.47
C LYS A 3 7.10 -33.92 5.40
N ASN A 4 6.18 -34.70 4.83
CA ASN A 4 5.18 -34.22 3.88
C ASN A 4 4.25 -33.17 4.50
N GLN A 5 3.77 -33.40 5.72
CA GLN A 5 2.92 -32.44 6.44
C GLN A 5 3.68 -31.16 6.78
N GLN A 6 4.93 -31.26 7.24
CA GLN A 6 5.77 -30.09 7.52
C GLN A 6 6.00 -29.25 6.26
N TYR A 7 6.34 -29.89 5.14
CA TYR A 7 6.48 -29.21 3.86
C TYR A 7 5.18 -28.54 3.43
N ALA A 8 4.06 -29.26 3.54
CA ALA A 8 2.75 -28.74 3.16
C ALA A 8 2.35 -27.52 4.00
N GLU A 9 2.57 -27.55 5.32
CA GLU A 9 2.29 -26.39 6.19
C GLU A 9 3.19 -25.20 5.88
N GLN A 10 4.46 -25.44 5.55
CA GLN A 10 5.40 -24.37 5.24
C GLN A 10 5.10 -23.66 3.91
N TYR A 11 4.60 -24.37 2.90
CA TYR A 11 4.44 -23.85 1.53
C TYR A 11 2.99 -23.81 1.04
N ALA A 12 2.01 -24.06 1.91
CA ALA A 12 0.59 -24.03 1.58
C ALA A 12 0.16 -22.69 0.99
N ASP A 13 0.63 -21.57 1.54
CA ASP A 13 0.21 -20.23 1.11
C ASP A 13 0.62 -19.98 -0.35
N PHE A 14 1.82 -20.38 -0.75
CA PHE A 14 2.24 -20.29 -2.15
C PHE A 14 1.34 -21.15 -3.03
N ALA A 15 1.09 -22.41 -2.67
CA ALA A 15 0.24 -23.30 -3.46
C ALA A 15 -1.21 -22.79 -3.59
N MET A 16 -1.77 -22.25 -2.51
CA MET A 16 -3.11 -21.64 -2.51
C MET A 16 -3.15 -20.39 -3.37
N GLU A 17 -2.10 -19.56 -3.35
CA GLU A 17 -1.96 -18.41 -4.26
C GLU A 17 -1.94 -18.86 -5.73
N GLN A 18 -1.17 -19.91 -6.05
CA GLN A 18 -1.13 -20.45 -7.42
C GLN A 18 -2.49 -21.01 -7.86
N MET A 19 -3.25 -21.62 -6.94
CA MET A 19 -4.62 -22.06 -7.22
C MET A 19 -5.54 -20.88 -7.53
N ARG A 20 -5.49 -19.80 -6.74
CA ARG A 20 -6.28 -18.59 -7.02
C ARG A 20 -5.97 -18.01 -8.39
N LYS A 21 -4.67 -17.81 -8.67
CA LYS A 21 -4.19 -17.19 -9.91
C LYS A 21 -4.50 -18.04 -11.14
N TYR A 22 -4.04 -19.28 -11.14
CA TYR A 22 -3.93 -20.12 -12.33
C TYR A 22 -4.93 -21.27 -12.37
N GLY A 23 -5.69 -21.50 -11.29
CA GLY A 23 -6.68 -22.57 -11.22
C GLY A 23 -6.09 -23.97 -11.07
N ILE A 24 -4.80 -24.08 -10.75
CA ILE A 24 -4.14 -25.36 -10.45
C ILE A 24 -4.47 -25.75 -9.00
N PRO A 25 -5.03 -26.94 -8.72
CA PRO A 25 -5.37 -27.33 -7.36
C PRO A 25 -4.15 -27.23 -6.42
N ALA A 26 -4.30 -26.54 -5.29
CA ALA A 26 -3.23 -26.35 -4.31
C ALA A 26 -2.66 -27.69 -3.81
N SER A 27 -3.52 -28.71 -3.67
CA SER A 27 -3.12 -30.07 -3.32
C SER A 27 -2.19 -30.70 -4.36
N VAL A 28 -2.45 -30.48 -5.65
CA VAL A 28 -1.62 -30.98 -6.75
C VAL A 28 -0.26 -30.28 -6.74
N THR A 29 -0.23 -28.95 -6.63
CA THR A 29 1.01 -28.17 -6.56
C THR A 29 1.88 -28.61 -5.38
N LEU A 30 1.29 -28.76 -4.19
CA LEU A 30 2.00 -29.25 -3.00
C LEU A 30 2.51 -30.68 -3.18
N ALA A 31 1.72 -31.57 -3.77
CA ALA A 31 2.12 -32.95 -3.99
C ALA A 31 3.28 -33.08 -4.99
N GLN A 32 3.27 -32.29 -6.06
CA GLN A 32 4.40 -32.19 -6.98
C GLN A 32 5.63 -31.63 -6.26
N GLY A 33 5.49 -30.51 -5.55
CA GLY A 33 6.58 -29.94 -4.76
C GLY A 33 7.19 -30.96 -3.79
N ILE A 34 6.36 -31.71 -3.06
CA ILE A 34 6.81 -32.80 -2.17
C ILE A 34 7.60 -33.86 -2.92
N LEU A 35 7.07 -34.35 -4.05
CA LEU A 35 7.66 -35.46 -4.79
C LEU A 35 8.99 -35.05 -5.45
N GLU A 36 8.99 -33.93 -6.18
CA GLU A 36 10.14 -33.47 -6.97
C GLU A 36 11.29 -32.95 -6.09
N SER A 37 10.98 -32.33 -4.94
CA SER A 37 11.99 -31.76 -4.04
C SER A 37 12.44 -32.69 -2.92
N SER A 38 11.92 -33.93 -2.86
CA SER A 38 12.12 -34.81 -1.70
C SER A 38 11.73 -34.11 -0.40
N ASN A 39 10.53 -33.50 -0.36
CA ASN A 39 10.04 -32.68 0.75
C ASN A 39 10.95 -31.49 1.09
N GLY A 40 11.50 -30.82 0.07
CA GLY A 40 12.39 -29.67 0.22
C GLY A 40 13.80 -30.04 0.68
N GLN A 41 14.17 -31.31 0.66
CA GLN A 41 15.47 -31.79 1.14
C GLN A 41 16.43 -32.12 0.00
N SER A 42 15.98 -32.08 -1.25
CA SER A 42 16.89 -32.26 -2.39
C SER A 42 17.91 -31.13 -2.42
N ARG A 43 19.12 -31.44 -2.88
CA ARG A 43 20.18 -30.42 -3.05
C ARG A 43 19.70 -29.28 -3.96
N LEU A 44 18.91 -29.59 -4.98
CA LEU A 44 18.37 -28.58 -5.89
C LEU A 44 17.38 -27.63 -5.17
N ALA A 45 16.52 -28.16 -4.31
CA ALA A 45 15.61 -27.35 -3.51
C ALA A 45 16.36 -26.51 -2.47
N LEU A 46 17.33 -27.09 -1.76
CA LEU A 46 18.08 -26.40 -0.70
C LEU A 46 19.01 -25.30 -1.23
N ASN A 47 19.65 -25.52 -2.38
CA ASN A 47 20.67 -24.60 -2.89
C ASN A 47 20.12 -23.59 -3.91
N GLU A 48 19.11 -23.99 -4.70
CA GLU A 48 18.62 -23.21 -5.84
C GLU A 48 17.16 -22.78 -5.67
N ASN A 49 16.53 -23.10 -4.53
CA ASN A 49 15.10 -22.92 -4.28
C ASN A 49 14.19 -23.59 -5.34
N ASN A 50 14.71 -24.53 -6.12
CA ASN A 50 13.99 -25.12 -7.25
C ASN A 50 13.29 -26.42 -6.81
N HIS A 51 12.01 -26.27 -6.45
CA HIS A 51 11.22 -27.34 -5.85
C HIS A 51 10.55 -28.28 -6.88
N PHE A 52 10.60 -27.95 -8.17
CA PHE A 52 9.88 -28.67 -9.24
C PHE A 52 10.81 -29.24 -10.32
N GLY A 53 12.14 -29.13 -10.13
CA GLY A 53 13.11 -29.69 -11.07
C GLY A 53 13.14 -28.98 -12.44
N ILE A 54 12.78 -27.70 -12.51
CA ILE A 54 12.69 -26.97 -13.79
C ILE A 54 14.10 -26.72 -14.35
N LYS A 55 14.34 -27.20 -15.57
CA LYS A 55 15.61 -27.00 -16.30
C LYS A 55 15.72 -25.57 -16.83
N ALA A 56 16.91 -24.99 -16.75
CA ALA A 56 17.20 -23.66 -17.29
C ALA A 56 17.29 -23.71 -18.81
N THR A 57 16.25 -23.20 -19.48
CA THR A 57 16.18 -23.15 -20.93
C THR A 57 17.15 -22.10 -21.50
N PRO A 58 17.50 -22.18 -22.80
CA PRO A 58 18.28 -21.12 -23.44
C PRO A 58 17.64 -19.73 -23.31
N ARG A 59 16.30 -19.67 -23.34
CA ARG A 59 15.54 -18.42 -23.16
C ARG A 59 15.71 -17.86 -21.74
N TRP A 60 15.54 -18.70 -20.72
CA TRP A 60 15.76 -18.32 -19.32
C TRP A 60 17.14 -17.67 -19.11
N ILE A 61 18.17 -18.28 -19.68
CA ILE A 61 19.55 -17.77 -19.58
C ILE A 61 19.70 -16.45 -20.34
N ALA A 62 19.11 -16.33 -21.53
CA ALA A 62 19.17 -15.11 -22.34
C ALA A 62 18.48 -13.91 -21.67
N GLU A 63 17.43 -14.17 -20.88
CA GLU A 63 16.70 -13.18 -20.08
C GLU A 63 17.40 -12.86 -18.74
N GLY A 64 18.60 -13.40 -18.50
CA GLY A 64 19.40 -13.14 -17.30
C GLY A 64 19.08 -14.04 -16.11
N GLY A 65 18.32 -15.12 -16.32
CA GLY A 65 17.95 -16.07 -15.28
C GLY A 65 19.14 -16.84 -14.69
N LYS A 66 19.18 -16.95 -13.36
CA LYS A 66 20.21 -17.69 -12.62
C LYS A 66 20.03 -19.20 -12.79
N TYR A 67 21.10 -19.97 -12.75
CA TYR A 67 21.03 -21.43 -12.82
C TYR A 67 22.11 -22.11 -11.99
N GLY A 68 21.77 -23.26 -11.42
CA GLY A 68 22.70 -24.19 -10.79
C GLY A 68 23.09 -25.31 -11.74
N LEU A 69 24.30 -25.85 -11.58
CA LEU A 69 24.72 -27.07 -12.27
C LEU A 69 24.41 -28.29 -11.41
N TYR A 70 23.67 -29.22 -12.00
CA TYR A 70 23.30 -30.47 -11.37
C TYR A 70 23.43 -31.62 -12.37
N THR A 71 23.87 -32.77 -11.90
CA THR A 71 23.95 -33.97 -12.74
C THR A 71 22.73 -34.82 -12.47
N ASP A 72 21.86 -34.93 -13.48
CA ASP A 72 20.66 -35.76 -13.45
C ASP A 72 20.77 -36.85 -14.53
N ASP A 73 20.18 -36.64 -15.71
CA ASP A 73 20.31 -37.55 -16.86
C ASP A 73 21.67 -37.38 -17.57
N LYS A 74 22.22 -36.16 -17.54
CA LYS A 74 23.51 -35.80 -18.13
C LYS A 74 24.39 -35.05 -17.12
N PRO A 75 25.73 -35.14 -17.26
CA PRO A 75 26.63 -34.31 -16.45
C PRO A 75 26.38 -32.82 -16.66
N ASN A 76 26.35 -32.06 -15.56
CA ASN A 76 26.27 -30.60 -15.56
C ASN A 76 25.07 -30.02 -16.32
N GLU A 77 23.90 -30.62 -16.14
CA GLU A 77 22.65 -30.00 -16.60
C GLU A 77 22.37 -28.71 -15.81
N LYS A 78 21.78 -27.75 -16.51
CA LYS A 78 21.45 -26.44 -15.94
C LYS A 78 20.01 -26.46 -15.44
N PHE A 79 19.82 -26.20 -14.16
CA PHE A 79 18.50 -26.06 -13.55
C PHE A 79 18.30 -24.62 -13.09
N CYS A 80 17.08 -24.11 -13.20
CA CYS A 80 16.76 -22.75 -12.77
C CYS A 80 17.11 -22.57 -11.29
N SER A 81 17.60 -21.38 -10.95
CA SER A 81 17.88 -20.96 -9.58
C SER A 81 17.04 -19.73 -9.27
N TYR A 82 16.42 -19.74 -8.09
CA TYR A 82 15.41 -18.76 -7.71
C TYR A 82 15.81 -18.03 -6.42
N ASP A 83 15.39 -16.78 -6.30
CA ASP A 83 15.65 -15.96 -5.11
C ASP A 83 14.82 -16.44 -3.90
N SER A 84 13.63 -17.03 -4.15
CA SER A 84 12.78 -17.64 -3.14
C SER A 84 12.10 -18.93 -3.62
N VAL A 85 11.58 -19.73 -2.67
CA VAL A 85 10.74 -20.89 -2.99
C VAL A 85 9.47 -20.47 -3.72
N GLY A 86 8.87 -19.32 -3.35
CA GLY A 86 7.69 -18.77 -4.01
C GLY A 86 7.89 -18.52 -5.51
N ASP A 87 9.06 -18.03 -5.91
CA ASP A 87 9.41 -17.83 -7.33
C ASP A 87 9.44 -19.14 -8.12
N SER A 88 9.86 -20.24 -7.47
CA SER A 88 9.81 -21.56 -8.09
C SER A 88 8.39 -22.09 -8.27
N TYR A 89 7.47 -21.78 -7.35
CA TYR A 89 6.04 -22.10 -7.44
C TYR A 89 5.38 -21.31 -8.57
N GLU A 90 5.67 -20.02 -8.66
CA GLU A 90 5.18 -19.15 -9.72
C GLU A 90 5.68 -19.61 -11.11
N HIS A 91 6.97 -19.90 -11.25
CA HIS A 91 7.51 -20.39 -12.54
C HIS A 91 6.94 -21.76 -12.92
N HIS A 92 6.74 -22.66 -11.95
CA HIS A 92 6.07 -23.94 -12.18
C HIS A 92 4.65 -23.76 -12.71
N SER A 93 3.85 -22.88 -12.11
CA SER A 93 2.49 -22.63 -12.58
C SER A 93 2.47 -22.03 -13.97
N LYS A 94 3.33 -21.03 -14.25
CA LYS A 94 3.48 -20.46 -15.60
C LYS A 94 3.87 -21.50 -16.63
N PHE A 95 4.80 -22.38 -16.29
CA PHE A 95 5.18 -23.49 -17.17
C PHE A 95 3.99 -24.40 -17.52
N LEU A 96 3.09 -24.66 -16.57
CA LEU A 96 1.87 -25.44 -16.83
C LEU A 96 0.88 -24.64 -17.69
N VAL A 97 0.66 -23.36 -17.39
CA VAL A 97 -0.29 -22.48 -18.09
C VAL A 97 0.14 -22.21 -19.53
N GLU A 98 1.41 -21.89 -19.77
CA GLU A 98 1.93 -21.50 -21.09
C GLU A 98 2.03 -22.69 -22.06
N ASN A 99 2.06 -23.91 -21.52
CA ASN A 99 2.28 -25.11 -22.32
C ASN A 99 0.97 -25.82 -22.63
N LYS A 100 0.50 -25.62 -23.87
CA LYS A 100 -0.76 -26.16 -24.42
C LYS A 100 -1.00 -27.65 -24.20
N ARG A 101 0.04 -28.44 -23.94
CA ARG A 101 -0.12 -29.87 -23.59
C ARG A 101 -0.93 -30.09 -22.31
N TYR A 102 -1.03 -29.08 -21.44
CA TYR A 102 -1.76 -29.13 -20.19
C TYR A 102 -3.16 -28.49 -20.26
N ASP A 103 -3.60 -27.96 -21.40
CA ASP A 103 -4.91 -27.29 -21.56
C ASP A 103 -6.09 -28.12 -21.02
N LYS A 104 -6.02 -29.45 -21.19
CA LYS A 104 -7.06 -30.37 -20.70
C LYS A 104 -7.17 -30.40 -19.17
N CYS A 105 -6.10 -30.09 -18.44
CA CYS A 105 -6.12 -29.98 -16.99
C CYS A 105 -6.89 -28.72 -16.57
N PHE A 106 -6.67 -27.59 -17.24
CA PHE A 106 -7.34 -26.32 -16.95
C PHE A 106 -8.83 -26.30 -17.32
N ALA A 107 -9.30 -27.28 -18.10
CA ALA A 107 -10.73 -27.49 -18.35
C ALA A 107 -11.45 -28.26 -17.23
N LEU A 108 -10.71 -28.79 -16.24
CA LEU A 108 -11.27 -29.51 -15.09
C LEU A 108 -11.67 -28.54 -13.98
N ALA A 109 -12.48 -29.02 -13.03
CA ALA A 109 -12.74 -28.27 -11.82
C ALA A 109 -11.44 -28.02 -11.03
N SER A 110 -11.30 -26.84 -10.44
CA SER A 110 -10.08 -26.42 -9.73
C SER A 110 -9.80 -27.20 -8.44
N ASP A 111 -10.73 -28.07 -8.00
CA ASP A 111 -10.56 -29.02 -6.91
C ASP A 111 -10.54 -30.49 -7.36
N ASP A 112 -10.57 -30.77 -8.68
CA ASP A 112 -10.45 -32.11 -9.24
C ASP A 112 -8.98 -32.56 -9.33
N TYR A 113 -8.36 -32.78 -8.18
CA TYR A 113 -6.97 -33.23 -8.12
C TYR A 113 -6.74 -34.58 -8.82
N LYS A 114 -7.77 -35.44 -8.91
CA LYS A 114 -7.64 -36.76 -9.58
C LYS A 114 -7.52 -36.57 -11.08
N GLY A 115 -8.42 -35.81 -11.69
CA GLY A 115 -8.33 -35.46 -13.11
C GLY A 115 -7.04 -34.70 -13.43
N TRP A 116 -6.63 -33.76 -12.57
CA TRP A 116 -5.37 -33.02 -12.75
C TRP A 116 -4.13 -33.92 -12.74
N THR A 117 -4.01 -34.80 -11.76
CA THR A 117 -2.86 -35.73 -11.67
C THR A 117 -2.80 -36.70 -12.85
N GLU A 118 -3.94 -37.18 -13.34
CA GLU A 118 -4.03 -38.01 -14.53
C GLU A 118 -3.68 -37.23 -15.81
N GLY A 119 -4.17 -36.00 -15.92
CA GLY A 119 -3.87 -35.09 -17.02
C GLY A 119 -2.38 -34.76 -17.12
N LEU A 120 -1.74 -34.43 -15.99
CA LEU A 120 -0.30 -34.16 -15.90
C LEU A 120 0.54 -35.37 -16.35
N ALA A 121 0.18 -36.58 -15.89
CA ALA A 121 0.87 -37.80 -16.29
C ALA A 121 0.69 -38.08 -17.80
N LYS A 122 -0.52 -37.92 -18.32
CA LYS A 122 -0.83 -38.11 -19.74
C LYS A 122 -0.16 -37.08 -20.65
N ALA A 123 0.01 -35.85 -20.18
CA ALA A 123 0.70 -34.77 -20.87
C ALA A 123 2.24 -34.89 -20.84
N GLY A 124 2.76 -35.89 -20.12
CA GLY A 124 4.20 -36.17 -20.02
C GLY A 124 4.93 -35.15 -19.16
N TYR A 125 4.36 -34.78 -18.01
CA TYR A 125 5.12 -34.05 -16.98
C TYR A 125 6.28 -34.90 -16.45
N ALA A 126 6.06 -36.20 -16.21
CA ALA A 126 7.08 -37.16 -15.82
C ALA A 126 6.97 -38.46 -16.64
N SER A 127 8.09 -39.18 -16.78
CA SER A 127 8.22 -40.41 -17.58
C SER A 127 7.68 -41.69 -16.92
N GLY A 128 7.37 -41.64 -15.63
CA GLY A 128 6.94 -42.81 -14.86
C GLY A 128 5.45 -43.13 -14.97
N SER A 129 5.10 -44.39 -15.27
CA SER A 129 3.71 -44.88 -15.38
C SER A 129 2.89 -44.77 -14.09
N ASN A 130 3.54 -44.56 -12.94
CA ASN A 130 2.90 -44.43 -11.63
C ASN A 130 2.78 -42.98 -11.13
N TYR A 131 3.15 -41.98 -11.94
CA TYR A 131 3.23 -40.58 -11.49
C TYR A 131 1.92 -40.07 -10.87
N ALA A 132 0.80 -40.22 -11.58
CA ALA A 132 -0.52 -39.79 -11.10
C ALA A 132 -0.89 -40.48 -9.76
N LYS A 133 -0.67 -41.80 -9.67
CA LYS A 133 -0.95 -42.58 -8.46
C LYS A 133 -0.11 -42.13 -7.27
N SER A 134 1.16 -41.78 -7.50
CA SER A 134 2.05 -41.26 -6.46
C SER A 134 1.56 -39.92 -5.93
N LEU A 135 1.17 -39.00 -6.81
CA LEU A 135 0.62 -37.70 -6.41
C LEU A 135 -0.69 -37.86 -5.65
N GLN A 136 -1.64 -38.65 -6.17
CA GLN A 136 -2.92 -38.92 -5.48
C GLN A 136 -2.68 -39.51 -4.09
N LYS A 137 -1.75 -40.47 -3.94
CA LYS A 137 -1.39 -41.04 -2.64
C LYS A 137 -0.80 -39.97 -1.69
N ILE A 138 0.08 -39.09 -2.17
CA ILE A 138 0.62 -37.99 -1.36
C ILE A 138 -0.50 -37.05 -0.90
N ILE A 139 -1.41 -36.69 -1.80
CA ILE A 139 -2.56 -35.81 -1.52
C ILE A 139 -3.46 -36.43 -0.44
N GLU A 140 -3.87 -37.69 -0.64
CA GLU A 140 -4.82 -38.37 0.23
C GLU A 140 -4.23 -38.68 1.62
N VAL A 141 -2.99 -39.19 1.70
CA VAL A 141 -2.36 -39.55 2.99
C VAL A 141 -2.07 -38.31 3.85
N ASN A 142 -1.81 -37.17 3.23
CA ASN A 142 -1.48 -35.93 3.94
C ASN A 142 -2.67 -34.96 4.06
N GLY A 143 -3.83 -35.31 3.51
CA GLY A 143 -5.05 -34.51 3.57
C GLY A 143 -4.90 -33.14 2.87
N LEU A 144 -4.15 -33.08 1.77
CA LEU A 144 -3.82 -31.81 1.10
C LEU A 144 -5.03 -31.12 0.45
N GLN A 145 -6.11 -31.86 0.19
CA GLN A 145 -7.36 -31.31 -0.34
C GLN A 145 -8.01 -30.28 0.60
N LYS A 146 -7.56 -30.20 1.86
CA LYS A 146 -8.00 -29.14 2.77
C LYS A 146 -7.67 -27.75 2.23
N TYR A 147 -6.53 -27.59 1.54
CA TYR A 147 -6.11 -26.31 0.97
C TYR A 147 -6.96 -25.94 -0.26
N ASP A 148 -7.30 -26.92 -1.10
CA ASP A 148 -8.25 -26.71 -2.20
C ASP A 148 -9.58 -26.20 -1.66
N ARG A 149 -10.14 -26.87 -0.64
CA ARG A 149 -11.40 -26.47 -0.01
C ARG A 149 -11.34 -25.08 0.63
N MET A 150 -10.21 -24.71 1.22
CA MET A 150 -10.00 -23.36 1.77
C MET A 150 -10.08 -22.31 0.66
N VAL A 151 -9.39 -22.53 -0.47
CA VAL A 151 -9.43 -21.61 -1.62
C VAL A 151 -10.83 -21.58 -2.24
N MET A 152 -11.46 -22.73 -2.49
CA MET A 152 -12.82 -22.80 -3.04
C MET A 152 -13.84 -22.06 -2.15
N ALA A 153 -13.75 -22.24 -0.83
CA ALA A 153 -14.63 -21.56 0.12
C ALA A 153 -14.39 -20.05 0.13
N GLU A 154 -13.13 -19.62 0.17
CA GLU A 154 -12.77 -18.20 0.16
C GLU A 154 -13.23 -17.50 -1.13
N MET A 155 -12.92 -18.08 -2.29
CA MET A 155 -13.30 -17.51 -3.59
C MET A 155 -14.82 -17.46 -3.75
N LYS A 156 -15.53 -18.49 -3.29
CA LYS A 156 -16.99 -18.48 -3.23
C LYS A 156 -17.54 -17.39 -2.31
N THR A 157 -16.95 -17.16 -1.14
CA THR A 157 -17.39 -16.09 -0.22
C THR A 157 -17.14 -14.69 -0.78
N GLN A 158 -16.08 -14.53 -1.59
CA GLN A 158 -15.71 -13.27 -2.22
C GLN A 158 -16.40 -13.05 -3.58
N GLY A 159 -17.14 -14.04 -4.09
CA GLY A 159 -17.76 -13.96 -5.41
C GLY A 159 -16.75 -13.95 -6.57
N LEU A 160 -15.54 -14.46 -6.34
CA LEU A 160 -14.46 -14.50 -7.33
C LEU A 160 -14.40 -15.86 -8.03
N GLU A 161 -14.03 -15.86 -9.31
CA GLU A 161 -13.76 -17.08 -10.06
C GLU A 161 -12.28 -17.47 -9.96
N ILE A 162 -12.02 -18.77 -9.84
CA ILE A 162 -10.68 -19.34 -9.72
C ILE A 162 -10.03 -19.47 -11.10
N GLY A 163 -8.73 -19.18 -11.22
CA GLY A 163 -8.00 -19.31 -12.47
C GLY A 163 -8.23 -18.17 -13.46
N GLN A 164 -8.86 -17.08 -13.02
CA GLN A 164 -9.10 -15.89 -13.83
C GLN A 164 -7.88 -14.97 -14.04
N GLU A 165 -6.63 -15.39 -13.73
CA GLU A 165 -5.47 -14.76 -14.41
C GLU A 165 -5.40 -15.19 -15.89
N MET A 166 -6.26 -16.09 -16.39
CA MET A 166 -6.40 -16.41 -17.83
C MET A 166 -7.07 -15.32 -18.70
N ASN A 167 -7.23 -14.09 -18.18
CA ASN A 167 -7.39 -12.88 -18.99
C ASN A 167 -6.63 -11.67 -18.42
N ALA A 168 -5.58 -11.89 -17.60
CA ALA A 168 -4.73 -10.80 -17.14
C ALA A 168 -3.72 -10.34 -18.21
N ASP A 169 -3.36 -11.19 -19.18
CA ASP A 169 -2.44 -10.80 -20.27
C ASP A 169 -3.09 -9.94 -21.36
N ALA A 170 -4.41 -10.00 -21.55
CA ALA A 170 -5.08 -9.05 -22.45
C ALA A 170 -5.05 -7.61 -21.90
N ASN A 171 -5.03 -7.44 -20.57
CA ASN A 171 -5.01 -6.14 -19.92
C ASN A 171 -3.61 -5.68 -19.46
N LYS A 172 -2.67 -6.60 -19.24
CA LYS A 172 -1.26 -6.28 -18.99
C LYS A 172 -0.56 -5.75 -20.25
N GLU A 173 -1.01 -6.16 -21.44
CA GLU A 173 -0.65 -5.51 -22.71
C GLU A 173 -1.39 -4.18 -22.94
N ALA A 174 -2.47 -3.89 -22.20
CA ALA A 174 -3.27 -2.68 -22.40
C ALA A 174 -2.89 -1.51 -21.50
N TYR A 175 -2.18 -1.77 -20.40
CA TYR A 175 -1.81 -0.78 -19.41
C TYR A 175 -0.37 -0.96 -18.91
N SER A 176 0.34 0.15 -18.72
CA SER A 176 1.69 0.17 -18.20
C SER A 176 1.91 1.41 -17.34
N PHE A 177 2.81 1.32 -16.36
CA PHE A 177 3.29 2.49 -15.65
C PHE A 177 4.29 3.28 -16.50
N PRO A 178 4.48 4.58 -16.23
CA PRO A 178 5.31 5.45 -17.08
C PRO A 178 6.80 5.08 -17.08
N VAL A 179 7.24 4.22 -16.14
CA VAL A 179 8.57 3.64 -16.05
C VAL A 179 8.50 2.22 -15.50
N GLU A 180 9.40 1.35 -15.96
CA GLU A 180 9.51 -0.03 -15.44
C GLU A 180 10.29 -0.08 -14.12
N ARG A 181 9.80 -0.87 -13.15
CA ARG A 181 10.43 -1.08 -11.83
C ARG A 181 10.14 -2.50 -11.33
N ALA A 182 11.12 -3.08 -10.65
CA ALA A 182 10.99 -4.41 -10.05
C ALA A 182 10.14 -4.41 -8.77
N GLU A 183 10.25 -3.38 -7.93
CA GLU A 183 9.64 -3.36 -6.59
C GLU A 183 8.67 -2.19 -6.39
N PHE A 184 9.12 -0.96 -6.60
CA PHE A 184 8.30 0.25 -6.46
C PHE A 184 8.80 1.41 -7.32
N MET A 185 7.91 2.34 -7.65
CA MET A 185 8.27 3.67 -8.14
C MET A 185 8.57 4.59 -6.96
N PHE A 186 9.78 5.14 -6.92
CA PHE A 186 10.16 6.12 -5.91
C PHE A 186 9.77 7.52 -6.35
N VAL A 187 8.74 8.09 -5.72
CA VAL A 187 8.23 9.44 -5.98
C VAL A 187 8.95 10.44 -5.07
N THR A 188 9.72 11.33 -5.67
CA THR A 188 10.47 12.37 -4.95
C THR A 188 9.62 13.60 -4.65
N SER A 189 8.61 13.88 -5.48
CA SER A 189 7.67 14.98 -5.23
C SER A 189 6.26 14.61 -5.74
N PRO A 190 5.24 14.57 -4.87
CA PRO A 190 3.87 14.27 -5.27
C PRO A 190 3.20 15.49 -5.93
N PHE A 191 2.02 15.27 -6.51
CA PHE A 191 1.15 16.34 -7.00
C PHE A 191 0.64 17.22 -5.85
N GLY A 192 0.48 18.51 -6.11
CA GLY A 192 -0.06 19.46 -5.13
C GLY A 192 0.86 20.64 -4.84
N MET A 193 0.49 21.45 -3.84
CA MET A 193 1.28 22.61 -3.44
C MET A 193 2.60 22.19 -2.81
N ARG A 194 3.70 22.80 -3.26
CA ARG A 194 5.05 22.59 -2.71
C ARG A 194 5.84 23.89 -2.67
N THR A 195 6.87 23.93 -1.82
CA THR A 195 7.91 24.96 -1.90
C THR A 195 8.60 24.87 -3.27
N ASP A 196 8.81 26.02 -3.91
CA ASP A 196 9.46 26.11 -5.19
C ASP A 196 10.90 25.55 -5.08
N PRO A 197 11.25 24.50 -5.85
CA PRO A 197 12.55 23.86 -5.76
C PRO A 197 13.71 24.76 -6.17
N MET A 198 13.43 25.88 -6.85
CA MET A 198 14.41 26.88 -7.27
C MET A 198 14.38 28.16 -6.42
N ASP A 199 13.35 28.34 -5.58
CA ASP A 199 13.18 29.52 -4.73
C ASP A 199 12.48 29.13 -3.42
N ALA A 200 13.26 28.89 -2.37
CA ALA A 200 12.76 28.44 -1.07
C ALA A 200 11.75 29.42 -0.42
N GLY A 201 11.65 30.67 -0.90
CA GLY A 201 10.70 31.67 -0.42
C GLY A 201 9.33 31.63 -1.09
N LYS A 202 9.11 30.78 -2.11
CA LYS A 202 7.86 30.73 -2.87
C LYS A 202 7.18 29.38 -2.77
N GLN A 203 5.86 29.39 -2.87
CA GLN A 203 5.05 28.19 -3.06
C GLN A 203 4.66 28.09 -4.54
N GLN A 204 4.61 26.87 -5.07
CA GLN A 204 4.15 26.57 -6.42
C GLN A 204 3.23 25.35 -6.43
N MET A 205 2.26 25.36 -7.35
CA MET A 205 1.46 24.17 -7.64
C MET A 205 2.27 23.21 -8.50
N HIS A 206 2.48 21.99 -8.02
CA HIS A 206 3.11 20.91 -8.77
C HIS A 206 2.06 20.10 -9.51
N LYS A 207 2.02 20.25 -10.84
CA LYS A 207 0.99 19.68 -11.73
C LYS A 207 1.29 18.26 -12.22
N GLY A 208 2.07 17.51 -11.45
CA GLY A 208 2.46 16.15 -11.77
C GLY A 208 3.10 15.45 -10.58
N ILE A 209 3.70 14.28 -10.83
CA ILE A 209 4.56 13.59 -9.87
C ILE A 209 5.99 13.53 -10.43
N ASP A 210 6.97 13.72 -9.55
CA ASP A 210 8.38 13.56 -9.88
C ASP A 210 8.82 12.16 -9.45
N ILE A 211 9.14 11.32 -10.43
CA ILE A 211 9.59 9.94 -10.24
C ILE A 211 11.11 9.91 -10.38
N ARG A 212 11.81 9.39 -9.37
CA ARG A 212 13.27 9.26 -9.40
C ARG A 212 13.68 8.34 -10.54
N CYS A 213 14.50 8.87 -11.44
CA CYS A 213 14.98 8.17 -12.61
C CYS A 213 16.48 8.44 -12.87
N LYS A 214 17.13 7.52 -13.59
CA LYS A 214 18.53 7.69 -14.04
C LYS A 214 18.72 7.02 -15.41
N GLY A 215 18.31 7.70 -16.47
CA GLY A 215 18.37 7.22 -17.85
C GLY A 215 17.40 6.08 -18.15
N TYR A 216 16.26 6.02 -17.44
CA TYR A 216 15.29 4.95 -17.63
C TYR A 216 14.44 5.17 -18.89
N ALA A 217 14.03 4.06 -19.50
CA ALA A 217 13.02 4.08 -20.54
C ALA A 217 11.71 4.66 -20.00
N VAL A 218 11.12 5.59 -20.77
CA VAL A 218 9.82 6.18 -20.49
C VAL A 218 8.80 5.49 -21.39
N LEU A 219 7.70 5.03 -20.80
CA LEU A 219 6.75 4.14 -21.44
C LEU A 219 5.37 4.82 -21.63
N ALA A 220 4.73 4.52 -22.76
CA ALA A 220 3.30 4.80 -22.93
C ALA A 220 2.47 3.94 -21.97
N THR A 221 1.40 4.51 -21.44
CA THR A 221 0.67 3.94 -20.30
C THR A 221 -0.57 3.17 -20.69
N GLU A 222 -1.12 3.40 -21.89
CA GLU A 222 -2.28 2.65 -22.41
C GLU A 222 -2.11 2.32 -23.89
N ASN A 223 -2.91 1.37 -24.39
CA ASN A 223 -2.99 1.08 -25.81
C ASN A 223 -3.64 2.20 -26.62
N ASN A 224 -3.26 2.28 -27.89
CA ASN A 224 -3.81 3.21 -28.87
C ASN A 224 -3.67 4.70 -28.47
N GLY A 225 -2.61 5.05 -27.73
CA GLY A 225 -2.30 6.42 -27.38
C GLY A 225 -1.86 7.23 -28.59
N LYS A 226 -2.39 8.43 -28.77
CA LYS A 226 -1.98 9.33 -29.87
C LYS A 226 -1.01 10.38 -29.37
N VAL A 227 0.17 10.49 -29.99
CA VAL A 227 1.13 11.56 -29.66
C VAL A 227 0.60 12.89 -30.19
N VAL A 228 0.23 13.81 -29.29
CA VAL A 228 -0.40 15.10 -29.63
C VAL A 228 0.55 16.29 -29.49
N ALA A 229 1.63 16.16 -28.72
CA ALA A 229 2.67 17.18 -28.63
C ALA A 229 4.04 16.55 -28.39
N VAL A 230 5.07 17.14 -28.99
CA VAL A 230 6.48 16.83 -28.73
C VAL A 230 7.26 18.15 -28.66
N ASN A 231 8.07 18.31 -27.62
CA ASN A 231 9.00 19.41 -27.49
C ASN A 231 10.43 18.88 -27.47
N HIS A 232 11.25 19.32 -28.43
CA HIS A 232 12.68 18.99 -28.48
C HIS A 232 13.56 20.06 -27.83
N ASN A 233 12.99 21.20 -27.41
CA ASN A 233 13.75 22.29 -26.79
C ASN A 233 14.04 21.98 -25.33
N ALA A 234 15.31 21.66 -25.05
CA ALA A 234 15.82 21.38 -23.70
C ALA A 234 15.81 22.61 -22.76
N ASN A 235 15.62 23.82 -23.27
CA ASN A 235 15.70 25.08 -22.51
C ASN A 235 14.33 25.69 -22.16
N THR A 236 13.29 24.86 -22.08
CA THR A 236 11.97 25.26 -21.56
C THR A 236 11.82 24.84 -20.10
N ALA A 237 10.79 25.33 -19.39
CA ALA A 237 10.56 24.91 -18.00
C ALA A 237 10.43 23.38 -17.85
N GLY A 238 9.73 22.71 -18.77
CA GLY A 238 9.56 21.25 -18.79
C GLY A 238 10.64 20.48 -19.57
N GLY A 239 11.65 21.16 -20.10
CA GLY A 239 12.68 20.53 -20.94
C GLY A 239 12.13 19.87 -22.19
N LYS A 240 12.79 18.80 -22.65
CA LYS A 240 12.22 17.96 -23.71
C LYS A 240 11.03 17.19 -23.15
N SER A 241 9.94 17.15 -23.91
CA SER A 241 8.69 16.56 -23.43
C SER A 241 7.86 15.90 -24.52
N ILE A 242 6.98 14.99 -24.10
CA ILE A 242 6.02 14.28 -24.95
C ILE A 242 4.65 14.37 -24.27
N THR A 243 3.59 14.61 -25.02
CA THR A 243 2.21 14.48 -24.54
C THR A 243 1.45 13.47 -25.39
N ILE A 244 0.84 12.48 -24.73
CA ILE A 244 0.10 11.38 -25.34
C ILE A 244 -1.35 11.46 -24.87
N GLU A 245 -2.29 11.39 -25.81
CA GLU A 245 -3.73 11.49 -25.59
C GLU A 245 -4.41 10.12 -25.72
N TYR A 246 -5.26 9.80 -24.75
CA TYR A 246 -6.08 8.59 -24.70
C TYR A 246 -7.56 8.99 -24.67
N PRO A 247 -8.35 8.67 -25.71
CA PRO A 247 -9.77 8.98 -25.74
C PRO A 247 -10.57 8.10 -24.77
N ARG A 248 -11.68 8.62 -24.26
CA ARG A 248 -12.65 7.91 -23.40
C ARG A 248 -14.01 7.79 -24.12
N SER A 249 -14.80 6.81 -23.69
CA SER A 249 -16.11 6.50 -24.30
C SER A 249 -17.16 7.59 -24.09
N ASP A 250 -17.02 8.40 -23.04
CA ASP A 250 -17.87 9.55 -22.75
C ASP A 250 -17.52 10.81 -23.56
N GLY A 251 -16.55 10.70 -24.48
CA GLY A 251 -16.05 11.81 -25.29
C GLY A 251 -14.99 12.67 -24.59
N SER A 252 -14.68 12.40 -23.32
CA SER A 252 -13.53 12.99 -22.64
C SER A 252 -12.23 12.35 -23.10
N LYS A 253 -11.10 12.92 -22.68
CA LYS A 253 -9.76 12.45 -23.01
C LYS A 253 -8.82 12.61 -21.83
N VAL A 254 -7.86 11.72 -21.72
CA VAL A 254 -6.75 11.83 -20.76
C VAL A 254 -5.47 12.14 -21.52
N GLN A 255 -4.74 13.16 -21.10
CA GLN A 255 -3.45 13.55 -21.67
C GLN A 255 -2.34 13.33 -20.66
N ASN A 256 -1.41 12.44 -20.99
CA ASN A 256 -0.22 12.15 -20.18
C ASN A 256 0.97 12.91 -20.74
N THR A 257 1.62 13.72 -19.90
CA THR A 257 2.78 14.51 -20.26
C THR A 257 4.02 14.03 -19.52
N TYR A 258 5.07 13.74 -20.28
CA TYR A 258 6.37 13.30 -19.80
C TYR A 258 7.38 14.42 -20.03
N MET A 259 8.05 14.90 -18.98
CA MET A 259 8.96 16.05 -19.03
C MET A 259 10.38 15.70 -18.59
N HIS A 260 11.30 16.64 -18.79
CA HIS A 260 12.72 16.55 -18.46
C HIS A 260 13.49 15.45 -19.21
N LEU A 261 13.00 15.01 -20.38
CA LEU A 261 13.55 13.89 -21.12
C LEU A 261 14.97 14.16 -21.67
N SER A 262 15.81 13.13 -21.76
CA SER A 262 17.11 13.20 -22.43
C SER A 262 16.97 12.97 -23.94
N SER A 263 16.15 11.98 -24.34
CA SER A 263 15.75 11.70 -25.72
C SER A 263 14.25 11.52 -25.87
N VAL A 264 13.77 11.75 -27.09
CA VAL A 264 12.39 11.52 -27.52
C VAL A 264 12.46 10.56 -28.70
N ASP A 265 11.71 9.46 -28.62
CA ASP A 265 11.79 8.35 -29.58
C ASP A 265 10.53 8.28 -30.49
N VAL A 266 9.60 9.24 -30.34
CA VAL A 266 8.33 9.34 -31.09
C VAL A 266 8.11 10.75 -31.66
N LYS A 267 7.20 10.89 -32.62
CA LYS A 267 6.80 12.19 -33.21
C LYS A 267 5.29 12.42 -33.12
N VAL A 268 4.87 13.68 -33.23
CA VAL A 268 3.44 14.05 -33.26
C VAL A 268 2.72 13.28 -34.37
N GLY A 269 1.58 12.69 -34.03
CA GLY A 269 0.77 11.86 -34.92
C GLY A 269 1.00 10.36 -34.78
N ASP A 270 2.10 9.92 -34.14
CA ASP A 270 2.33 8.51 -33.89
C ASP A 270 1.25 7.91 -32.98
N THR A 271 0.93 6.64 -33.21
CA THR A 271 0.11 5.83 -32.31
C THR A 271 1.03 4.89 -31.54
N VAL A 272 0.88 4.85 -30.23
CA VAL A 272 1.73 4.05 -29.32
C VAL A 272 0.89 3.04 -28.54
N GLN A 273 1.51 1.94 -28.15
CA GLN A 273 0.89 0.90 -27.32
C GLN A 273 1.42 0.96 -25.88
N ALA A 274 0.69 0.39 -24.92
CA ALA A 274 1.12 0.35 -23.54
C ALA A 274 2.47 -0.37 -23.43
N GLY A 275 3.36 0.14 -22.56
CA GLY A 275 4.71 -0.39 -22.40
C GLY A 275 5.66 -0.05 -23.56
N GLN A 276 5.19 0.55 -24.65
CA GLN A 276 6.08 1.02 -25.71
C GLN A 276 6.96 2.15 -25.18
N LYS A 277 8.28 2.02 -25.40
CA LYS A 277 9.22 3.08 -25.12
C LYS A 277 8.96 4.30 -26.02
N VAL A 278 8.76 5.45 -25.40
CA VAL A 278 8.51 6.74 -26.08
C VAL A 278 9.66 7.74 -25.90
N GLY A 279 10.55 7.49 -24.96
CA GLY A 279 11.74 8.32 -24.73
C GLY A 279 12.59 7.79 -23.59
N VAL A 280 13.50 8.65 -23.11
CA VAL A 280 14.39 8.33 -21.98
C VAL A 280 14.35 9.49 -20.98
N SER A 281 14.23 9.18 -19.70
CA SER A 281 14.27 10.19 -18.63
C SER A 281 15.60 10.96 -18.66
N GLY A 282 15.62 12.18 -18.14
CA GLY A 282 16.84 12.97 -18.12
C GLY A 282 16.78 14.14 -17.16
N ASN A 283 17.60 15.15 -17.44
CA ASN A 283 17.71 16.36 -16.64
C ASN A 283 17.64 17.61 -17.54
N THR A 284 16.78 17.59 -18.55
CA THR A 284 16.60 18.77 -19.41
C THR A 284 15.57 19.73 -18.81
N GLY A 285 15.67 21.01 -19.12
CA GLY A 285 14.74 22.05 -18.66
C GLY A 285 15.39 23.06 -17.74
N THR A 286 14.74 24.22 -17.58
CA THR A 286 15.24 25.32 -16.75
C THR A 286 14.78 25.23 -15.29
N ARG A 287 13.87 24.30 -14.97
CA ARG A 287 13.29 24.13 -13.63
C ARG A 287 13.48 22.70 -13.10
N THR A 288 14.70 22.19 -13.19
CA THR A 288 15.09 20.87 -12.66
C THR A 288 16.30 20.98 -11.73
N THR A 289 16.29 20.29 -10.59
CA THR A 289 17.40 20.25 -9.61
C THR A 289 18.23 18.98 -9.71
N GLY A 290 17.83 18.03 -10.55
CA GLY A 290 18.47 16.74 -10.73
C GLY A 290 17.66 15.83 -11.64
N GLU A 291 18.25 14.71 -12.04
CA GLU A 291 17.61 13.78 -12.97
C GLU A 291 16.36 13.12 -12.38
N HIS A 292 15.23 13.25 -13.08
CA HIS A 292 13.95 12.63 -12.73
C HIS A 292 13.01 12.59 -13.96
N LEU A 293 11.92 11.85 -13.86
CA LEU A 293 10.78 11.97 -14.77
C LEU A 293 9.68 12.77 -14.07
N HIS A 294 9.32 13.92 -14.62
CA HIS A 294 8.08 14.60 -14.23
C HIS A 294 6.93 14.06 -15.11
N PHE A 295 5.95 13.44 -14.46
CA PHE A 295 4.79 12.82 -15.10
C PHE A 295 3.51 13.56 -14.70
N GLY A 296 2.90 14.25 -15.66
CA GLY A 296 1.65 15.00 -15.47
C GLY A 296 0.48 14.33 -16.18
N VAL A 297 -0.72 14.49 -15.62
CA VAL A 297 -1.98 13.97 -16.18
C VAL A 297 -2.99 15.12 -16.26
N THR A 298 -3.59 15.29 -17.43
CA THR A 298 -4.62 16.32 -17.66
C THR A 298 -5.87 15.64 -18.20
N LEU A 299 -7.01 15.86 -17.56
CA LEU A 299 -8.32 15.48 -18.08
C LEU A 299 -8.82 16.58 -19.03
N VAL A 300 -9.29 16.19 -20.20
CA VAL A 300 -9.97 17.05 -21.17
C VAL A 300 -11.40 16.59 -21.28
N SER A 301 -12.36 17.36 -20.79
CA SER A 301 -13.78 17.01 -20.90
C SER A 301 -14.28 17.12 -22.34
N ALA A 302 -15.46 16.54 -22.62
CA ALA A 302 -16.05 16.54 -23.96
C ALA A 302 -16.30 17.96 -24.54
N ASP A 303 -16.47 18.96 -23.67
CA ASP A 303 -16.59 20.39 -24.02
C ASP A 303 -15.22 21.08 -24.24
N GLY A 304 -14.11 20.36 -24.06
CA GLY A 304 -12.75 20.84 -24.28
C GLY A 304 -12.07 21.48 -23.06
N GLN A 305 -12.73 21.55 -21.90
CA GLN A 305 -12.11 22.09 -20.68
C GLN A 305 -10.98 21.18 -20.19
N LYS A 306 -9.85 21.78 -19.79
CA LYS A 306 -8.68 21.07 -19.30
C LYS A 306 -8.51 21.23 -17.79
N ARG A 307 -8.27 20.12 -17.09
CA ARG A 307 -7.98 20.10 -15.65
C ARG A 307 -6.81 19.18 -15.34
N ASP A 308 -5.83 19.68 -14.62
CA ASP A 308 -4.73 18.86 -14.11
C ASP A 308 -5.28 17.91 -13.03
N MET A 309 -4.92 16.63 -13.14
CA MET A 309 -5.33 15.56 -12.24
C MET A 309 -4.10 15.09 -11.47
N ASP A 310 -4.29 14.70 -10.20
CA ASP A 310 -3.25 13.98 -9.45
C ASP A 310 -2.91 12.68 -10.20
N PRO A 311 -1.67 12.53 -10.74
CA PRO A 311 -1.29 11.34 -11.47
C PRO A 311 -1.41 10.05 -10.65
N ALA A 312 -1.36 10.12 -9.32
CA ALA A 312 -1.57 8.94 -8.48
C ALA A 312 -3.00 8.36 -8.61
N VAL A 313 -4.02 9.19 -8.91
CA VAL A 313 -5.39 8.70 -9.21
C VAL A 313 -5.38 7.88 -10.49
N TYR A 314 -4.83 8.46 -11.55
CA TYR A 314 -4.73 7.83 -12.86
C TYR A 314 -3.88 6.54 -12.82
N LEU A 315 -2.76 6.57 -12.09
CA LEU A 315 -1.90 5.40 -11.92
C LEU A 315 -2.61 4.29 -11.13
N ALA A 316 -3.42 4.62 -10.12
CA ALA A 316 -4.22 3.63 -9.40
C ALA A 316 -5.30 3.01 -10.31
N GLU A 317 -5.97 3.83 -11.14
CA GLU A 317 -6.97 3.36 -12.11
C GLU A 317 -6.36 2.38 -13.13
N ILE A 318 -5.24 2.75 -13.78
CA ILE A 318 -4.59 1.84 -14.73
C ILE A 318 -3.92 0.64 -14.05
N ALA A 319 -3.56 0.77 -12.77
CA ALA A 319 -3.06 -0.36 -11.98
C ALA A 319 -4.15 -1.40 -11.74
N GLU A 320 -5.35 -0.95 -11.39
CA GLU A 320 -6.51 -1.82 -11.23
C GLU A 320 -6.88 -2.47 -12.57
N LYS A 321 -7.03 -1.67 -13.64
CA LYS A 321 -7.38 -2.18 -14.98
C LYS A 321 -6.32 -3.13 -15.55
N GLY A 322 -5.04 -2.82 -15.34
CA GLY A 322 -3.90 -3.57 -15.85
C GLY A 322 -3.39 -4.66 -14.91
N ASN A 323 -4.02 -4.87 -13.75
CA ASN A 323 -3.53 -5.75 -12.68
C ASN A 323 -2.03 -5.49 -12.33
N ILE A 324 -1.64 -4.21 -12.30
CA ILE A 324 -0.27 -3.78 -11.98
C ILE A 324 -0.13 -3.68 -10.46
N LYS A 325 0.72 -4.52 -9.86
CA LYS A 325 0.95 -4.56 -8.40
C LYS A 325 2.02 -3.58 -7.90
N LEU A 326 2.63 -2.81 -8.81
CA LEU A 326 3.71 -1.88 -8.51
C LEU A 326 3.22 -0.70 -7.66
N GLN A 327 3.90 -0.43 -6.54
CA GLN A 327 3.55 0.68 -5.64
C GLN A 327 4.23 1.99 -6.06
N ALA A 328 3.65 3.13 -5.69
CA ALA A 328 4.27 4.44 -5.86
C ALA A 328 4.58 5.07 -4.48
N LEU A 329 5.83 4.96 -4.02
CA LEU A 329 6.21 5.31 -2.66
C LEU A 329 6.74 6.75 -2.56
N HIS A 330 6.21 7.52 -1.62
CA HIS A 330 6.75 8.81 -1.18
C HIS A 330 6.85 8.83 0.35
N ASN A 331 8.06 9.05 0.89
CA ASN A 331 8.34 9.03 2.33
C ASN A 331 7.80 7.78 3.06
N GLY A 332 7.85 6.62 2.39
CA GLY A 332 7.37 5.34 2.93
C GLY A 332 5.87 5.08 2.77
N ASN A 333 5.10 6.02 2.22
CA ASN A 333 3.66 5.85 1.97
C ASN A 333 3.38 5.52 0.50
N ASP A 334 2.49 4.54 0.25
CA ASP A 334 1.99 4.24 -1.10
C ASP A 334 0.93 5.26 -1.52
N LEU A 335 1.28 6.10 -2.49
CA LEU A 335 0.41 7.15 -3.02
C LEU A 335 -0.82 6.60 -3.76
N LEU A 336 -0.77 5.34 -4.23
CA LEU A 336 -1.88 4.72 -4.94
C LEU A 336 -2.90 4.10 -3.98
N ALA A 337 -2.49 3.74 -2.76
CA ALA A 337 -3.31 3.03 -1.80
C ALA A 337 -4.59 3.79 -1.41
N LYS A 338 -4.54 5.13 -1.35
CA LYS A 338 -5.70 5.99 -1.08
C LYS A 338 -6.77 5.97 -2.19
N TYR A 339 -6.45 5.44 -3.36
CA TYR A 339 -7.34 5.40 -4.53
C TYR A 339 -7.75 3.99 -4.94
N LYS A 340 -7.19 2.95 -4.30
CA LYS A 340 -7.69 1.57 -4.43
C LYS A 340 -9.05 1.52 -3.73
N THR A 341 -10.13 1.62 -4.50
CA THR A 341 -11.51 1.51 -3.99
C THR A 341 -11.97 0.05 -4.09
N GLU A 342 -12.61 -0.44 -3.03
CA GLU A 342 -13.34 -1.71 -3.03
C GLU A 342 -14.41 -1.68 -4.12
N ALA A 343 -14.47 -2.73 -4.94
CA ALA A 343 -15.36 -2.84 -6.08
C ALA A 343 -16.85 -2.81 -5.67
N VAL A 344 -17.59 -1.89 -6.30
CA VAL A 344 -19.01 -1.94 -6.72
C VAL A 344 -19.97 -2.82 -5.88
N ALA A 345 -20.78 -2.17 -5.04
CA ALA A 345 -22.08 -2.71 -4.61
C ALA A 345 -23.22 -1.92 -5.30
N THR A 346 -24.02 -2.61 -6.11
CA THR A 346 -25.32 -2.14 -6.64
C THR A 346 -26.40 -2.07 -5.53
N PRO A 347 -27.47 -1.28 -5.73
CA PRO A 347 -28.19 -0.60 -4.66
C PRO A 347 -29.23 -1.48 -3.97
N GLN A 348 -29.22 -1.50 -2.64
CA GLN A 348 -30.41 -1.85 -1.87
C GLN A 348 -30.53 -1.04 -0.58
N GLU A 349 -31.76 -0.61 -0.35
CA GLU A 349 -32.28 0.37 0.61
C GLU A 349 -31.79 0.26 2.08
N SER A 350 -31.38 1.43 2.57
CA SER A 350 -31.56 2.03 3.90
C SER A 350 -31.71 1.12 5.14
N LYS A 351 -30.79 1.32 6.10
CA LYS A 351 -31.15 1.68 7.48
C LYS A 351 -29.98 2.26 8.29
N ALA A 352 -30.26 3.43 8.87
CA ALA A 352 -29.56 4.18 9.92
C ALA A 352 -28.11 4.64 9.61
N GLN A 353 -28.00 5.93 9.27
CA GLN A 353 -26.74 6.67 9.12
C GLN A 353 -26.06 6.81 10.48
N SER A 354 -24.74 6.58 10.54
CA SER A 354 -23.93 6.88 11.72
C SER A 354 -23.30 8.29 11.61
N PRO A 355 -23.04 8.97 12.73
CA PRO A 355 -22.48 10.34 12.77
C PRO A 355 -21.15 10.55 12.03
N GLU A 356 -20.42 9.49 11.66
CA GLU A 356 -19.15 9.56 10.93
C GLU A 356 -19.33 10.04 9.48
N ASP A 357 -20.45 9.68 8.84
CA ASP A 357 -20.74 10.07 7.45
C ASP A 357 -21.15 11.55 7.32
N TRP A 358 -21.68 12.15 8.39
CA TRP A 358 -21.88 13.60 8.38
C TRP A 358 -20.58 14.36 8.54
N MET A 359 -19.61 13.81 9.28
CA MET A 359 -18.35 14.51 9.57
C MET A 359 -17.51 14.64 8.30
N LYS A 360 -17.62 13.64 7.44
CA LYS A 360 -17.04 13.65 6.10
C LYS A 360 -17.62 14.73 5.20
N LYS A 361 -18.88 15.14 5.42
CA LYS A 361 -19.53 16.26 4.69
C LYS A 361 -19.25 17.61 5.32
N LEU A 362 -19.24 17.72 6.65
CA LEU A 362 -18.98 18.99 7.34
C LEU A 362 -17.52 19.46 7.16
N LEU A 363 -16.58 18.51 7.05
CA LEU A 363 -15.17 18.78 6.75
C LEU A 363 -14.88 18.89 5.24
N SER A 364 -15.88 18.73 4.36
CA SER A 364 -15.69 18.79 2.90
C SER A 364 -16.50 19.89 2.18
N SER A 365 -17.08 20.87 2.88
CA SER A 365 -17.68 22.05 2.23
C SER A 365 -16.98 23.36 2.63
N GLU A 366 -16.10 23.79 1.73
CA GLU A 366 -15.82 25.16 1.26
C GLU A 366 -15.34 26.28 2.22
N ASP A 367 -14.24 26.89 1.79
CA ASP A 367 -14.04 28.35 1.76
C ASP A 367 -14.12 29.10 3.10
N SER A 368 -13.00 29.10 3.84
CA SER A 368 -12.59 30.19 4.75
C SER A 368 -11.10 30.05 5.03
N GLY A 369 -10.34 31.12 4.77
CA GLY A 369 -8.90 31.13 4.93
C GLY A 369 -8.41 30.95 6.37
N VAL A 370 -7.10 30.70 6.45
CA VAL A 370 -6.16 30.77 7.59
C VAL A 370 -6.01 29.56 8.54
N GLY A 371 -4.94 28.79 8.30
CA GLY A 371 -4.09 28.06 9.28
C GLY A 371 -4.67 26.75 9.81
N LEU A 372 -3.97 25.61 9.89
CA LEU A 372 -2.64 25.43 10.51
C LEU A 372 -1.94 24.13 10.08
N SER A 373 -0.61 24.16 10.15
CA SER A 373 0.36 23.08 9.93
C SER A 373 0.73 22.75 8.48
N GLY A 374 1.34 23.73 7.82
CA GLY A 374 2.41 23.49 6.85
C GLY A 374 3.72 23.14 7.56
N THR A 375 3.76 22.01 8.28
CA THR A 375 4.98 21.55 8.95
C THR A 375 5.17 20.05 8.73
N ASN A 376 6.26 19.67 8.04
CA ASN A 376 6.83 18.30 8.03
C ASN A 376 7.38 17.93 9.41
N ASP A 377 6.55 18.03 10.47
CA ASP A 377 6.94 17.70 11.84
C ASP A 377 6.17 16.44 12.29
N PRO A 378 6.86 15.29 12.47
CA PRO A 378 6.28 14.05 12.97
C PRO A 378 5.55 14.21 14.31
N ILE A 379 5.98 15.16 15.15
CA ILE A 379 5.32 15.46 16.43
C ILE A 379 3.98 16.15 16.16
N MET A 380 3.89 17.00 15.14
CA MET A 380 2.65 17.70 14.80
C MET A 380 1.59 16.76 14.23
N ASP A 381 1.97 15.81 13.38
CA ASP A 381 1.05 14.77 12.91
C ASP A 381 0.50 13.92 14.08
N MET A 382 1.35 13.63 15.08
CA MET A 382 0.92 12.93 16.29
C MET A 382 0.01 13.78 17.18
N VAL A 383 0.27 15.07 17.32
CA VAL A 383 -0.57 16.03 18.05
C VAL A 383 -1.94 16.15 17.39
N VAL A 384 -2.00 16.34 16.07
CA VAL A 384 -3.25 16.49 15.32
C VAL A 384 -4.08 15.21 15.37
N LYS A 385 -3.47 14.03 15.22
CA LYS A 385 -4.17 12.74 15.35
C LYS A 385 -4.67 12.47 16.76
N ALA A 386 -3.85 12.71 17.79
CA ALA A 386 -4.28 12.51 19.17
C ALA A 386 -5.41 13.49 19.56
N PHE A 387 -5.30 14.75 19.13
CA PHE A 387 -6.27 15.80 19.41
C PHE A 387 -7.63 15.53 18.71
N SER A 388 -7.59 15.14 17.43
CA SER A 388 -8.81 14.81 16.67
C SER A 388 -9.54 13.60 17.24
N SER A 389 -8.81 12.54 17.60
CA SER A 389 -9.40 11.36 18.22
C SER A 389 -9.92 11.61 19.64
N LEU A 390 -9.36 12.58 20.37
CA LEU A 390 -9.88 13.01 21.68
C LEU A 390 -11.16 13.84 21.58
N MET A 391 -11.27 14.72 20.58
CA MET A 391 -12.50 15.49 20.32
C MET A 391 -13.67 14.52 20.08
N MET A 392 -13.44 13.51 19.25
CA MET A 392 -14.41 12.45 18.98
C MET A 392 -14.84 11.71 20.24
N LEU A 393 -13.86 11.30 21.06
CA LEU A 393 -14.14 10.58 22.30
C LEU A 393 -14.89 11.47 23.31
N ALA A 394 -14.56 12.77 23.41
CA ALA A 394 -15.21 13.71 24.33
C ALA A 394 -16.68 13.96 23.97
N VAL A 395 -17.00 14.01 22.68
CA VAL A 395 -18.35 14.27 22.16
C VAL A 395 -19.28 13.05 22.34
N VAL A 396 -18.73 11.84 22.22
CA VAL A 396 -19.48 10.59 22.46
C VAL A 396 -19.87 10.40 23.94
N ILE A 397 -19.18 11.07 24.87
CA ILE A 397 -19.42 10.94 26.33
C ILE A 397 -20.61 11.77 26.80
N ASP A 398 -20.84 12.92 26.19
CA ASP A 398 -21.91 13.84 26.56
C ASP A 398 -23.11 13.48 25.68
N SER A 399 -23.85 12.42 26.06
CA SER A 399 -24.94 11.83 25.28
C SER A 399 -26.00 12.86 24.89
N LYS A 400 -25.79 13.49 23.73
CA LYS A 400 -26.57 14.62 23.22
C LYS A 400 -26.96 14.36 21.77
N ASP A 401 -28.03 15.04 21.37
CA ASP A 401 -28.57 14.99 20.03
C ASP A 401 -27.51 15.40 19.01
N GLU A 402 -27.62 14.83 17.81
CA GLU A 402 -26.62 14.94 16.76
C GLU A 402 -26.19 16.41 16.52
N GLU A 403 -27.14 17.35 16.45
CA GLU A 403 -26.87 18.77 16.13
C GLU A 403 -25.99 19.46 17.20
N GLU A 404 -26.13 19.08 18.47
CA GLU A 404 -25.29 19.58 19.56
C GLU A 404 -23.86 19.01 19.49
N GLN A 405 -23.69 17.80 18.94
CA GLN A 405 -22.38 17.18 18.73
C GLN A 405 -21.56 17.92 17.66
N ILE A 406 -22.17 18.36 16.55
CA ILE A 406 -21.50 19.26 15.58
C ILE A 406 -21.02 20.52 16.27
N SER A 407 -21.92 21.19 16.98
CA SER A 407 -21.60 22.49 17.56
C SER A 407 -20.49 22.37 18.60
N ALA A 408 -20.44 21.26 19.33
CA ALA A 408 -19.38 20.97 20.28
C ALA A 408 -18.03 20.69 19.60
N VAL A 409 -18.00 19.87 18.55
CA VAL A 409 -16.76 19.58 17.78
C VAL A 409 -16.21 20.84 17.14
N SER A 410 -17.06 21.64 16.48
CA SER A 410 -16.65 22.89 15.83
C SER A 410 -16.05 23.87 16.85
N LYS A 411 -16.70 24.02 18.02
CA LYS A 411 -16.18 24.87 19.09
C LYS A 411 -14.84 24.38 19.65
N MET A 412 -14.66 23.07 19.84
CA MET A 412 -13.39 22.50 20.31
C MET A 412 -12.25 22.66 19.30
N ALA A 413 -12.57 22.59 18.00
CA ALA A 413 -11.62 22.83 16.92
C ALA A 413 -11.21 24.31 16.84
N ASP A 414 -12.17 25.23 16.93
CA ASP A 414 -11.94 26.68 16.93
C ASP A 414 -11.10 27.13 18.14
N GLU A 415 -11.43 26.61 19.32
CA GLU A 415 -10.71 26.91 20.57
C GLU A 415 -9.40 26.13 20.71
N ARG A 416 -9.13 25.16 19.83
CA ARG A 416 -8.04 24.17 19.92
C ARG A 416 -7.91 23.57 21.32
N LYS A 417 -9.04 23.28 21.93
CA LYS A 417 -9.16 22.79 23.30
C LYS A 417 -10.14 21.63 23.38
N VAL A 418 -9.69 20.51 23.94
CA VAL A 418 -10.57 19.38 24.31
C VAL A 418 -10.77 19.39 25.81
N ASP A 419 -12.02 19.45 26.25
CA ASP A 419 -12.37 19.28 27.65
C ASP A 419 -12.36 17.79 28.02
N LEU A 420 -11.49 17.42 28.95
CA LEU A 420 -11.31 16.07 29.48
C LEU A 420 -11.91 15.92 30.87
N THR A 421 -12.49 16.98 31.45
CA THR A 421 -13.16 16.93 32.76
C THR A 421 -14.21 15.79 32.86
N PRO A 422 -15.03 15.51 31.82
CA PRO A 422 -15.99 14.40 31.86
C PRO A 422 -15.36 13.00 31.96
N LEU A 423 -14.07 12.86 31.67
CA LEU A 423 -13.31 11.63 31.83
C LEU A 423 -12.76 11.43 33.25
N LEU A 424 -12.72 12.51 34.03
CA LEU A 424 -12.01 12.58 35.31
C LEU A 424 -12.93 13.20 36.36
N PRO A 425 -13.89 12.44 36.92
CA PRO A 425 -14.93 12.96 37.81
C PRO A 425 -14.42 13.58 39.12
N HIS A 426 -13.13 13.41 39.44
CA HIS A 426 -12.47 13.99 40.62
C HIS A 426 -11.73 15.32 40.32
N MET A 427 -11.71 15.78 39.06
CA MET A 427 -11.10 17.04 38.66
C MET A 427 -12.16 18.14 38.60
N LYS A 428 -11.82 19.36 39.02
CA LYS A 428 -12.68 20.54 38.81
C LYS A 428 -12.66 20.96 37.34
N THR A 429 -11.48 21.00 36.75
CA THR A 429 -11.30 21.21 35.31
C THR A 429 -10.10 20.42 34.82
N CYS A 430 -10.19 19.84 33.63
CA CYS A 430 -9.06 19.24 32.95
C CYS A 430 -9.25 19.39 31.44
N ALA A 431 -8.28 19.99 30.75
CA ALA A 431 -8.35 20.21 29.32
C ALA A 431 -7.00 20.02 28.64
N LEU A 432 -7.02 19.52 27.41
CA LEU A 432 -5.87 19.49 26.54
C LEU A 432 -5.98 20.62 25.52
N VAL A 433 -4.99 21.51 25.47
CA VAL A 433 -4.95 22.68 24.59
C VAL A 433 -3.78 22.57 23.64
N VAL A 434 -3.99 22.83 22.35
CA VAL A 434 -2.90 22.97 21.37
C VAL A 434 -2.60 24.45 21.19
N GLY A 435 -1.47 24.90 21.73
CA GLY A 435 -1.04 26.30 21.65
C GLY A 435 -0.71 26.75 20.23
N GLU A 436 -0.58 28.06 20.02
CA GLU A 436 -0.21 28.65 18.71
C GLU A 436 1.17 28.21 18.20
N ASN A 437 2.03 27.78 19.12
CA ASN A 437 3.34 27.19 18.86
C ASN A 437 3.29 25.67 18.56
N ASN A 438 2.10 25.12 18.30
CA ASN A 438 1.85 23.71 17.99
C ASN A 438 2.22 22.72 19.10
N LYS A 439 2.33 23.19 20.35
CA LYS A 439 2.62 22.35 21.52
C LYS A 439 1.34 21.95 22.24
N ALA A 440 1.22 20.66 22.55
CA ALA A 440 0.09 20.13 23.32
C ALA A 440 0.33 20.35 24.81
N VAL A 441 -0.55 21.12 25.45
CA VAL A 441 -0.46 21.50 26.86
C VAL A 441 -1.66 20.95 27.61
N LEU A 442 -1.38 20.14 28.64
CA LEU A 442 -2.38 19.66 29.57
C LEU A 442 -2.57 20.68 30.69
N GLN A 443 -3.80 21.17 30.85
CA GLN A 443 -4.23 22.06 31.91
C GLN A 443 -5.13 21.26 32.86
N ALA A 444 -4.83 21.26 34.16
CA ALA A 444 -5.64 20.55 35.14
C ALA A 444 -5.74 21.31 36.46
N ASP A 445 -6.93 21.22 37.08
CA ASP A 445 -7.25 21.75 38.40
C ASP A 445 -8.13 20.74 39.15
N ASN A 446 -7.68 20.28 40.32
CA ASN A 446 -8.44 19.41 41.22
C ASN A 446 -8.94 20.12 42.49
N GLY A 447 -8.76 21.44 42.58
CA GLY A 447 -9.12 22.27 43.73
C GLY A 447 -8.02 22.43 44.79
N SER A 448 -6.99 21.59 44.76
CA SER A 448 -5.80 21.73 45.61
C SER A 448 -4.55 22.10 44.80
N ILE A 449 -4.50 21.66 43.54
CA ILE A 449 -3.36 21.87 42.64
C ILE A 449 -3.89 22.28 41.27
N GLN A 450 -3.33 23.37 40.76
CA GLN A 450 -3.55 23.86 39.40
C GLN A 450 -2.22 23.86 38.66
N PHE A 451 -2.18 23.25 37.48
CA PHE A 451 -0.98 23.27 36.65
C PHE A 451 -1.30 23.28 35.14
N SER A 452 -0.31 23.73 34.37
CA SER A 452 -0.32 23.73 32.91
C SER A 452 1.04 23.22 32.44
N ARG A 453 1.06 22.09 31.73
CA ARG A 453 2.30 21.41 31.33
C ARG A 453 2.24 20.89 29.91
N GLU A 454 3.29 21.15 29.15
CA GLU A 454 3.49 20.55 27.83
C GLU A 454 3.66 19.03 27.93
N LEU A 455 2.99 18.29 27.06
CA LEU A 455 3.17 16.85 26.92
C LEU A 455 4.45 16.56 26.12
N SER A 456 5.24 15.61 26.61
CA SER A 456 6.38 15.08 25.88
C SER A 456 5.94 14.27 24.66
N ALA A 457 6.84 14.10 23.68
CA ALA A 457 6.60 13.27 22.51
C ALA A 457 6.22 11.82 22.86
N ASN A 458 6.77 11.26 23.94
CA ASN A 458 6.45 9.91 24.40
C ASN A 458 5.02 9.81 24.97
N GLU A 459 4.58 10.82 25.71
CA GLU A 459 3.22 10.89 26.25
C GLU A 459 2.20 11.06 25.11
N LEU A 460 2.51 11.90 24.12
CA LEU A 460 1.71 12.07 22.91
C LEU A 460 1.64 10.79 22.06
N SER A 461 2.76 10.07 21.94
CA SER A 461 2.81 8.78 21.24
C SER A 461 1.89 7.74 21.88
N ARG A 462 1.94 7.62 23.20
CA ARG A 462 1.11 6.67 23.96
C ARG A 462 -0.37 7.03 23.89
N LEU A 463 -0.68 8.32 23.96
CA LEU A 463 -2.04 8.84 23.84
C LEU A 463 -2.61 8.54 22.44
N SER A 464 -1.85 8.87 21.38
CA SER A 464 -2.23 8.59 19.99
C SER A 464 -2.40 7.09 19.72
N ALA A 465 -1.47 6.25 20.17
CA ALA A 465 -1.54 4.81 19.99
C ALA A 465 -2.74 4.17 20.70
N THR A 466 -3.15 4.72 21.84
CA THR A 466 -4.32 4.22 22.59
C THR A 466 -5.62 4.59 21.88
N LEU A 467 -5.74 5.83 21.41
CA LEU A 467 -6.93 6.34 20.73
C LEU A 467 -7.14 5.69 19.36
N ASN A 468 -6.05 5.45 18.63
CA ASN A 468 -6.06 4.92 17.27
C ASN A 468 -5.91 3.39 17.22
N SER A 469 -6.04 2.69 18.36
CA SER A 469 -5.96 1.23 18.38
C SER A 469 -7.24 0.59 17.82
N PRO A 470 -7.17 -0.16 16.70
CA PRO A 470 -8.36 -0.71 16.03
C PRO A 470 -9.01 -1.87 16.79
N GLY A 471 -8.39 -2.37 17.87
CA GLY A 471 -8.88 -3.50 18.67
C GLY A 471 -9.44 -3.13 20.04
N LEU A 472 -9.53 -1.83 20.39
CA LEU A 472 -10.05 -1.38 21.69
C LEU A 472 -11.46 -0.82 21.54
N SER A 473 -12.38 -1.22 22.43
CA SER A 473 -13.69 -0.58 22.54
C SER A 473 -13.55 0.88 23.02
N GLU A 474 -14.51 1.73 22.68
CA GLU A 474 -14.51 3.14 23.09
C GLU A 474 -14.47 3.31 24.61
N GLU A 475 -15.14 2.43 25.37
CA GLU A 475 -15.06 2.39 26.83
C GLU A 475 -13.63 2.01 27.32
N SER A 476 -12.97 1.09 26.63
CA SER A 476 -11.58 0.72 26.94
C SER A 476 -10.59 1.83 26.61
N LYS A 477 -10.80 2.57 25.51
CA LYS A 477 -10.02 3.76 25.16
C LYS A 477 -10.23 4.84 26.22
N ARG A 478 -11.48 5.08 26.63
CA ARG A 478 -11.86 6.02 27.69
C ARG A 478 -11.13 5.74 29.00
N MET A 479 -11.19 4.50 29.50
CA MET A 479 -10.52 4.10 30.75
C MET A 479 -9.00 4.27 30.68
N ARG A 480 -8.39 3.94 29.53
CA ARG A 480 -6.94 4.06 29.34
C ARG A 480 -6.49 5.52 29.28
N VAL A 481 -7.22 6.37 28.55
CA VAL A 481 -6.95 7.82 28.49
C VAL A 481 -7.10 8.45 29.87
N ALA A 482 -8.19 8.17 30.59
CA ALA A 482 -8.40 8.66 31.94
C ALA A 482 -7.27 8.22 32.89
N GLY A 483 -6.85 6.96 32.83
CA GLY A 483 -5.72 6.45 33.61
C GLY A 483 -4.40 7.14 33.29
N MET A 484 -4.12 7.41 32.00
CA MET A 484 -2.93 8.16 31.59
C MET A 484 -2.93 9.58 32.11
N VAL A 485 -4.02 10.33 31.93
CA VAL A 485 -4.12 11.73 32.38
C VAL A 485 -4.03 11.81 33.90
N ASN A 486 -4.69 10.89 34.63
CA ASN A 486 -4.61 10.84 36.09
C ASN A 486 -3.18 10.57 36.59
N ALA A 487 -2.43 9.68 35.92
CA ALA A 487 -1.03 9.43 36.25
C ALA A 487 -0.14 10.68 36.05
N LEU A 488 -0.40 11.46 35.00
CA LEU A 488 0.30 12.72 34.76
C LEU A 488 0.02 13.76 35.84
N VAL A 489 -1.25 13.90 36.24
CA VAL A 489 -1.66 14.81 37.32
C VAL A 489 -0.99 14.41 38.65
N LEU A 490 -1.04 13.13 39.01
CA LEU A 490 -0.43 12.62 40.24
C LEU A 490 1.09 12.79 40.25
N SER A 491 1.75 12.56 39.11
CA SER A 491 3.20 12.79 38.97
C SER A 491 3.56 14.26 39.20
N GLN A 492 2.76 15.19 38.66
CA GLN A 492 3.01 16.62 38.84
C GLN A 492 2.77 17.06 40.29
N GLN A 493 1.72 16.55 40.93
CA GLN A 493 1.44 16.79 42.34
C GLN A 493 2.59 16.30 43.24
N ALA A 494 3.14 15.12 42.98
CA ALA A 494 4.28 14.60 43.72
C ALA A 494 5.52 15.49 43.56
N SER A 495 5.77 16.01 42.35
CA SER A 495 6.89 16.92 42.07
C SER A 495 6.76 18.23 42.85
N GLN A 496 5.58 18.85 42.85
CA GLN A 496 5.34 20.11 43.56
C GLN A 496 5.43 19.95 45.08
N ASN A 497 4.89 18.86 45.64
CA ASN A 497 5.01 18.56 47.07
C ASN A 497 6.48 18.35 47.49
N PHE A 498 7.28 17.71 46.64
CA PHE A 498 8.71 17.52 46.88
C PHE A 498 9.47 18.85 46.83
N GLU A 499 9.21 19.70 45.84
CA GLU A 499 9.83 21.03 45.73
C GLU A 499 9.48 21.92 46.94
N GLN A 500 8.22 21.90 47.39
CA GLN A 500 7.80 22.61 48.61
C GLN A 500 8.55 22.09 49.84
N GLY A 501 8.61 20.78 50.05
CA GLY A 501 9.34 20.19 51.18
C GLY A 501 10.84 20.51 51.17
N MET A 502 11.46 20.52 49.99
CA MET A 502 12.87 20.92 49.83
C MET A 502 13.09 22.41 50.14
N SER A 503 12.18 23.28 49.72
CA SER A 503 12.24 24.72 50.00
C SER A 503 12.05 25.02 51.49
N GLU A 504 11.16 24.29 52.17
CA GLU A 504 10.95 24.38 53.61
C GLU A 504 12.18 23.90 54.38
N GLN A 505 12.83 22.83 53.91
CA GLN A 505 14.05 22.30 54.50
C GLN A 505 15.24 23.25 54.31
N GLN A 506 15.42 23.84 53.13
CA GLN A 506 16.41 24.88 52.86
C GLN A 506 16.16 26.15 53.70
N SER A 507 14.92 26.59 53.83
CA SER A 507 14.59 27.75 54.67
C SER A 507 14.83 27.49 56.16
N ARG A 508 14.64 26.26 56.64
CA ARG A 508 15.03 25.83 58.00
C ARG A 508 16.54 25.82 58.17
N GLU A 509 17.29 25.32 57.19
CA GLU A 509 18.76 25.32 57.23
C GLU A 509 19.36 26.73 57.16
N GLU A 510 18.75 27.65 56.42
CA GLU A 510 19.14 29.07 56.38
C GLU A 510 18.79 29.81 57.67
N GLN A 511 17.68 29.47 58.33
CA GLN A 511 17.34 30.00 59.66
C GLN A 511 18.27 29.46 60.77
N ILE A 512 18.84 28.27 60.62
CA ILE A 512 19.81 27.70 61.56
C ILE A 512 21.23 28.29 61.35
N LYS A 513 21.51 28.86 60.17
CA LYS A 513 22.80 29.49 59.83
C LYS A 513 22.87 31.00 60.12
N ARG A 514 21.75 31.65 60.47
CA ARG A 514 21.70 33.00 61.05
C ARG A 514 21.60 32.91 62.56
#